data_AF-A0A7S4KY29-F1
#
_entry.id   AF-A0A7S4KY29-F1
#
_cell.length_a   1.000
_cell.length_b   1.000
_cell.length_c   1.000
_cell.angle_alpha   90.00
_cell.angle_beta   90.00
_cell.angle_gamma   90.00
#
_symmetry.space_group_name_H-M   'P 1'
#
loop_
_entity.id
_entity.type
_entity.pdbx_description
1 polymer ?
#
loop_
_entity_poly.entity_id
_entity_poly.type
_entity_poly.pdbx_seq_one_letter_code
_entity_poly.pdbx_strand_id
1 'polypeptide(L)'
;NGVEDVILAVAVIVNKGTVPKEVGWNFCKKVIANSEQLLKALNSINGENVSDAAVAYCEANLVKKDSFNPDKIRSKSAAASGMCAWVISLCRYHKAFQAVMPARKKLDEAAGNMQRLEVRMANVHSHLQAMDEKLSHLTSLYQAALAEKNKAQGVVNDTRSQIDVAKKMMDILSVQSDRWTMNIKRIESDDQFIFGDTLLCASYLSFMGVCNRVQRKEILSSWKLDLTERDIAVSKEFSITRNLLSEVEIDRCHLWKLPQDSLVLENAALVLHSLQTPVILDPDDVFLRWLRNHLGLQEQGVAHGQTSEVVWCSCHD
;
A
#
# COMPACT_ATOMS: atom_id res chain seq x y z
N ASN A 1 80.43 -56.90 31.37
CA ASN A 1 79.91 -58.02 30.54
C ASN A 1 78.49 -57.72 30.07
N GLY A 2 78.11 -57.97 28.82
CA GLY A 2 76.77 -57.58 28.31
C GLY A 2 75.56 -58.12 29.10
N VAL A 3 75.71 -59.24 29.82
CA VAL A 3 74.65 -59.78 30.70
C VAL A 3 74.44 -58.91 31.95
N GLU A 4 75.51 -58.35 32.54
CA GLU A 4 75.43 -57.42 33.67
C GLU A 4 74.68 -56.14 33.28
N ASP A 5 74.97 -55.61 32.09
CA ASP A 5 74.31 -54.41 31.57
C ASP A 5 72.78 -54.61 31.41
N VAL A 6 72.34 -55.79 30.96
CA VAL A 6 70.90 -56.13 30.82
C VAL A 6 70.19 -56.22 32.16
N ILE A 7 70.79 -56.88 33.14
CA ILE A 7 70.18 -57.05 34.47
C ILE A 7 70.10 -55.68 35.18
N LEU A 8 71.11 -54.83 34.99
CA LEU A 8 71.10 -53.47 35.47
C LEU A 8 69.97 -52.64 34.82
N ALA A 9 69.78 -52.76 33.50
CA ALA A 9 68.70 -52.06 32.80
C ALA A 9 67.32 -52.48 33.32
N VAL A 10 67.08 -53.78 33.50
CA VAL A 10 65.84 -54.31 34.07
C VAL A 10 65.63 -53.82 35.50
N ALA A 11 66.67 -53.82 36.33
CA ALA A 11 66.59 -53.34 37.71
C ALA A 11 66.26 -51.83 37.80
N VAL A 12 66.83 -51.02 36.92
CA VAL A 12 66.55 -49.58 36.86
C VAL A 12 65.12 -49.31 36.40
N ILE A 13 64.60 -50.09 35.45
CA ILE A 13 63.21 -49.99 34.98
C ILE A 13 62.23 -50.41 36.08
N VAL A 14 62.49 -51.52 36.77
CA VAL A 14 61.67 -52.01 37.88
C VAL A 14 61.65 -51.03 39.06
N ASN A 15 62.79 -50.39 39.36
CA ASN A 15 62.90 -49.41 40.44
C ASN A 15 62.58 -47.97 40.00
N LYS A 16 61.80 -47.80 38.92
CA LYS A 16 61.27 -46.51 38.43
C LYS A 16 62.34 -45.43 38.19
N GLY A 17 63.57 -45.83 37.84
CA GLY A 17 64.66 -44.92 37.51
C GLY A 17 65.60 -44.59 38.67
N THR A 18 65.39 -45.19 39.85
CA THR A 18 66.40 -45.10 40.92
C THR A 18 67.61 -45.97 40.57
N VAL A 19 68.74 -45.30 40.34
CA VAL A 19 70.01 -45.97 40.05
C VAL A 19 70.58 -46.50 41.38
N PRO A 20 70.82 -47.82 41.50
CA PRO A 20 71.42 -48.40 42.69
C PRO A 20 72.81 -47.81 42.96
N LYS A 21 73.11 -47.49 44.24
CA LYS A 21 74.43 -46.95 44.66
C LYS A 21 75.60 -47.91 44.38
N GLU A 22 75.33 -49.21 44.26
CA GLU A 22 76.31 -50.22 43.86
C GLU A 22 75.98 -50.75 42.46
N VAL A 23 76.74 -50.30 41.46
CA VAL A 23 76.60 -50.76 40.07
C VAL A 23 77.65 -51.84 39.82
N GLY A 24 77.26 -53.12 39.90
CA GLY A 24 78.17 -54.24 39.66
C GLY A 24 77.50 -55.61 39.68
N TRP A 25 78.24 -56.66 39.31
CA TRP A 25 77.74 -58.04 39.23
C TRP A 25 77.13 -58.54 40.55
N ASN A 26 77.63 -58.07 41.70
CA ASN A 26 77.09 -58.41 43.03
C ASN A 26 75.66 -57.90 43.24
N PHE A 27 75.33 -56.73 42.71
CA PHE A 27 73.96 -56.21 42.71
C PHE A 27 73.06 -57.00 41.74
N CYS A 28 73.57 -57.31 40.54
CA CYS A 28 72.86 -58.11 39.55
C CYS A 28 72.47 -59.50 40.09
N LYS A 29 73.37 -60.15 40.86
CA LYS A 29 73.10 -61.42 41.54
C LYS A 29 71.96 -61.32 42.55
N LYS A 30 71.91 -60.25 43.35
CA LYS A 30 70.83 -60.03 44.34
C LYS A 30 69.47 -59.84 43.65
N VAL A 31 69.45 -59.13 42.53
CA VAL A 31 68.23 -58.91 41.73
C VAL A 31 67.73 -60.22 41.12
N ILE A 32 68.63 -61.07 40.60
CA ILE A 32 68.26 -62.38 40.04
C ILE A 32 67.86 -63.39 41.12
N ALA A 33 68.49 -63.32 42.31
CA ALA A 33 68.18 -64.21 43.43
C ALA A 33 66.71 -64.09 43.89
N ASN A 34 66.08 -62.93 43.66
CA ASN A 34 64.66 -62.66 43.96
C ASN A 34 63.79 -62.75 42.69
N SER A 35 63.83 -63.88 41.98
CA SER A 35 63.20 -64.08 40.67
C SER A 35 61.67 -63.86 40.64
N GLU A 36 60.94 -64.27 41.69
CA GLU A 36 59.49 -64.10 41.76
C GLU A 36 59.04 -62.63 41.80
N GLN A 37 59.77 -61.79 42.55
CA GLN A 37 59.49 -60.36 42.64
C GLN A 37 59.83 -59.65 41.33
N LEU A 38 60.91 -60.06 40.67
CA LEU A 38 61.32 -59.52 39.38
C LEU A 38 60.28 -59.84 38.29
N LEU A 39 59.74 -61.05 38.23
CA LEU A 39 58.71 -61.42 37.26
C LEU A 39 57.39 -60.68 37.48
N LYS A 40 56.95 -60.51 38.74
CA LYS A 40 55.76 -59.70 39.06
C LYS A 40 55.94 -58.24 38.62
N ALA A 41 57.11 -57.67 38.87
CA ALA A 41 57.41 -56.29 38.47
C ALA A 41 57.46 -56.13 36.95
N LEU A 42 58.08 -57.08 36.23
CA LEU A 42 58.12 -57.09 34.77
C LEU A 42 56.71 -57.17 34.14
N ASN A 43 55.83 -58.01 34.69
CA ASN A 43 54.46 -58.15 34.20
C ASN A 43 53.56 -56.93 34.50
N SER A 44 53.88 -56.13 35.53
CA SER A 44 53.13 -54.91 35.85
C SER A 44 53.57 -53.67 35.08
N ILE A 45 54.71 -53.73 34.39
CA ILE A 45 55.30 -52.60 33.69
C ILE A 45 54.90 -52.66 32.22
N ASN A 46 54.13 -51.66 31.81
CA ASN A 46 53.69 -51.46 30.45
C ASN A 46 54.33 -50.17 29.93
N GLY A 47 54.58 -50.05 28.63
CA GLY A 47 55.29 -48.89 28.05
C GLY A 47 54.62 -47.52 28.29
N GLU A 48 53.40 -47.49 28.81
CA GLU A 48 52.64 -46.28 29.21
C GLU A 48 52.90 -45.85 30.67
N ASN A 49 53.37 -46.76 31.54
CA ASN A 49 53.55 -46.55 32.99
C ASN A 49 55.03 -46.67 33.43
N VAL A 50 55.98 -46.62 32.48
CA VAL A 50 57.41 -46.57 32.76
C VAL A 50 57.81 -45.14 33.14
N SER A 51 58.73 -45.00 34.09
CA SER A 51 59.32 -43.71 34.45
C SER A 51 60.26 -43.20 33.36
N ASP A 52 60.06 -41.96 32.91
CA ASP A 52 60.92 -41.25 31.96
C ASP A 52 62.40 -41.30 32.37
N ALA A 53 62.68 -41.18 33.67
CA ALA A 53 64.03 -41.22 34.22
C ALA A 53 64.70 -42.60 34.03
N ALA A 54 63.92 -43.68 34.12
CA ALA A 54 64.41 -45.04 33.92
C ALA A 54 64.76 -45.32 32.45
N VAL A 55 63.91 -44.86 31.53
CA VAL A 55 64.11 -45.00 30.08
C VAL A 55 65.31 -44.18 29.63
N ALA A 56 65.42 -42.92 30.08
CA ALA A 56 66.55 -42.05 29.76
C ALA A 56 67.89 -42.65 30.22
N TYR A 57 67.94 -43.22 31.44
CA TYR A 57 69.14 -43.88 31.95
C TYR A 57 69.52 -45.10 31.13
N CYS A 58 68.55 -45.99 30.85
CA CYS A 58 68.80 -47.21 30.09
C CYS A 58 69.28 -46.89 28.67
N GLU A 59 68.69 -45.89 28.01
CA GLU A 59 69.12 -45.50 26.66
C GLU A 59 70.47 -44.82 26.60
N ALA A 60 70.75 -43.90 27.53
CA ALA A 60 72.00 -43.16 27.52
C ALA A 60 73.20 -44.05 27.86
N ASN A 61 73.03 -44.98 28.81
CA ASN A 61 74.15 -45.69 29.42
C ASN A 61 74.24 -47.18 29.03
N LEU A 62 73.17 -47.80 28.53
CA LEU A 62 73.11 -49.25 28.33
C LEU A 62 72.74 -49.62 26.88
N VAL A 63 71.60 -49.16 26.36
CA VAL A 63 71.09 -49.54 25.03
C VAL A 63 71.99 -49.06 23.87
N LYS A 64 72.75 -47.97 24.05
CA LYS A 64 73.71 -47.47 23.05
C LYS A 64 75.03 -48.26 22.98
N LYS A 65 75.31 -49.14 23.96
CA LYS A 65 76.52 -49.95 23.96
C LYS A 65 76.38 -51.10 22.96
N ASP A 66 77.43 -51.38 22.19
CA ASP A 66 77.48 -52.54 21.29
C ASP A 66 77.38 -53.88 22.04
N SER A 67 77.64 -53.88 23.35
CA SER A 67 77.43 -55.03 24.26
C SER A 67 75.97 -55.31 24.59
N PHE A 68 75.04 -54.38 24.31
CA PHE A 68 73.60 -54.46 24.63
C PHE A 68 72.78 -54.82 23.39
N ASN A 69 73.12 -55.95 22.76
CA ASN A 69 72.44 -56.46 21.59
C ASN A 69 71.86 -57.86 21.89
N PRO A 70 70.55 -58.08 21.70
CA PRO A 70 69.91 -59.37 21.95
C PRO A 70 70.61 -60.55 21.26
N ASP A 71 71.09 -60.37 20.02
CA ASP A 71 71.75 -61.42 19.23
C ASP A 71 73.13 -61.77 19.78
N LYS A 72 73.90 -60.76 20.23
CA LYS A 72 75.21 -60.95 20.86
C LYS A 72 75.09 -61.59 22.25
N ILE A 73 74.07 -61.20 23.02
CA ILE A 73 73.81 -61.70 24.38
C ILE A 73 73.24 -63.12 24.36
N ARG A 74 72.53 -63.51 23.28
CA ARG A 74 71.98 -64.86 23.11
C ARG A 74 73.03 -65.96 23.21
N SER A 75 74.24 -65.70 22.73
CA SER A 75 75.38 -66.63 22.85
C SER A 75 75.83 -66.87 24.30
N LYS A 76 75.47 -65.98 25.25
CA LYS A 76 75.83 -66.06 26.67
C LYS A 76 74.65 -66.44 27.57
N SER A 77 73.44 -65.98 27.25
CA SER A 77 72.21 -66.35 27.97
C SER A 77 70.96 -66.04 27.14
N ALA A 78 70.13 -67.05 26.89
CA ALA A 78 68.84 -66.89 26.22
C ALA A 78 67.85 -66.03 27.02
N ALA A 79 67.83 -66.17 28.36
CA ALA A 79 66.97 -65.38 29.23
C ALA A 79 67.38 -63.90 29.26
N ALA A 80 68.69 -63.62 29.30
CA ALA A 80 69.20 -62.24 29.22
C ALA A 80 68.96 -61.62 27.83
N SER A 81 68.98 -62.42 26.76
CA SER A 81 68.62 -61.96 25.42
C SER A 81 67.15 -61.51 25.34
N GLY A 82 66.22 -62.27 25.91
CA GLY A 82 64.80 -61.89 26.00
C GLY A 82 64.56 -60.61 26.81
N MET A 83 65.24 -60.46 27.95
CA MET A 83 65.21 -59.23 28.75
C MET A 83 65.80 -58.03 28.01
N CYS A 84 66.89 -58.23 27.26
CA CYS A 84 67.49 -57.19 26.42
C CYS A 84 66.51 -56.70 25.33
N ALA A 85 65.87 -57.63 24.61
CA ALA A 85 64.86 -57.30 23.60
C ALA A 85 63.63 -56.60 24.20
N TRP A 86 63.18 -57.03 25.40
CA TRP A 86 62.10 -56.38 26.14
C TRP A 86 62.45 -54.95 26.53
N VAL A 87 63.63 -54.69 27.11
CA VAL A 87 64.09 -53.34 27.46
C VAL A 87 64.15 -52.43 26.23
N ILE A 88 64.73 -52.92 25.12
CA ILE A 88 64.82 -52.13 23.86
C ILE A 88 63.42 -51.80 23.32
N SER A 89 62.51 -52.77 23.31
CA SER A 89 61.15 -52.59 22.80
C SER A 89 60.33 -51.66 23.70
N LEU A 90 60.52 -51.76 25.01
CA LEU A 90 59.87 -50.90 26.00
C LEU A 90 60.32 -49.43 25.87
N CYS A 91 61.62 -49.18 25.76
CA CYS A 91 62.15 -47.83 25.54
C CYS A 91 61.66 -47.21 24.22
N ARG A 92 61.62 -48.00 23.13
CA ARG A 92 61.10 -47.57 21.83
C ARG A 92 59.60 -47.25 21.88
N TYR A 93 58.79 -48.12 22.49
CA TYR A 93 57.36 -47.89 22.64
C TYR A 93 57.09 -46.64 23.49
N HIS A 94 57.78 -46.48 24.62
CA HIS A 94 57.59 -45.34 25.52
C HIS A 94 57.88 -44.00 24.82
N LYS A 95 58.93 -43.94 24.00
CA LYS A 95 59.21 -42.76 23.15
C LYS A 95 58.12 -42.46 22.13
N ALA A 96 57.64 -43.49 21.42
CA ALA A 96 56.55 -43.32 20.47
C ALA A 96 55.27 -42.86 21.16
N PHE A 97 54.98 -43.40 22.35
CA PHE A 97 53.85 -43.01 23.19
C PHE A 97 53.97 -41.55 23.65
N GLN A 98 55.14 -41.12 24.14
CA GLN A 98 55.39 -39.72 24.52
C GLN A 98 55.25 -38.74 23.34
N ALA A 99 55.60 -39.14 22.11
CA ALA A 99 55.42 -38.31 20.93
C ALA A 99 53.95 -38.16 20.52
N VAL A 100 53.14 -39.21 20.71
CA VAL A 100 51.72 -39.26 20.30
C VAL A 100 50.78 -38.66 21.35
N MET A 101 51.11 -38.76 22.65
CA MET A 101 50.27 -38.29 23.75
C MET A 101 49.89 -36.80 23.69
N PRO A 102 50.80 -35.85 23.37
CA PRO A 102 50.44 -34.44 23.21
C PRO A 102 49.48 -34.21 22.04
N ALA A 103 49.65 -34.95 20.93
CA ALA A 103 48.75 -34.87 19.79
C ALA A 103 47.36 -35.43 20.12
N ARG A 104 47.30 -36.54 20.87
CA ARG A 104 46.05 -37.13 21.37
C ARG A 104 45.30 -36.18 22.29
N LYS A 105 45.98 -35.57 23.27
CA LYS A 105 45.38 -34.57 24.18
C LYS A 105 44.85 -33.35 23.43
N LYS A 106 45.62 -32.81 22.48
CA LYS A 106 45.17 -31.69 21.64
C LYS A 106 43.95 -32.05 20.78
N LEU A 107 43.90 -33.28 20.26
CA LEU A 107 42.75 -33.78 19.51
C LEU A 107 41.50 -33.85 20.40
N ASP A 108 41.63 -34.43 21.59
CA ASP A 108 40.51 -34.55 22.55
C ASP A 108 40.02 -33.17 23.02
N GLU A 109 40.93 -32.23 23.29
CA GLU A 109 40.61 -30.84 23.62
C GLU A 109 39.91 -30.11 22.47
N ALA A 110 40.41 -30.27 21.24
CA ALA A 110 39.80 -29.67 20.05
C ALA A 110 38.43 -30.27 19.75
N ALA A 111 38.27 -31.59 19.87
CA ALA A 111 36.99 -32.28 19.69
C ALA A 111 35.97 -31.85 20.76
N GLY A 112 36.38 -31.73 22.02
CA GLY A 112 35.53 -31.21 23.09
C GLY A 112 35.14 -29.75 22.90
N ASN A 113 36.06 -28.91 22.39
CA ASN A 113 35.75 -27.53 22.00
C ASN A 113 34.76 -27.47 20.84
N MET A 114 34.95 -28.30 19.81
CA MET A 114 34.08 -28.37 18.64
C MET A 114 32.65 -28.73 19.06
N GLN A 115 32.47 -29.78 19.87
CA GLN A 115 31.16 -30.18 20.39
C GLN A 115 30.47 -29.06 21.18
N ARG A 116 31.22 -28.34 22.05
CA ARG A 116 30.66 -27.20 22.79
C ARG A 116 30.20 -26.07 21.87
N LEU A 117 30.97 -25.78 20.82
CA LEU A 117 30.63 -24.75 19.85
C LEU A 117 29.42 -25.15 18.98
N GLU A 118 29.33 -26.41 18.57
CA GLU A 118 28.20 -26.95 17.82
C GLU A 118 26.90 -26.84 18.62
N VAL A 119 26.91 -27.24 19.90
CA VAL A 119 25.75 -27.10 20.79
C VAL A 119 25.35 -25.63 20.97
N ARG A 120 26.34 -24.73 21.17
CA ARG A 120 26.07 -23.30 21.28
C ARG A 120 25.48 -22.73 19.99
N MET A 121 26.02 -23.13 18.83
CA MET A 121 25.54 -22.71 17.52
C MET A 121 24.10 -23.19 17.28
N ALA A 122 23.79 -24.44 17.60
CA ALA A 122 22.44 -24.99 17.51
C ALA A 122 21.44 -24.22 18.39
N ASN A 123 21.81 -23.90 19.64
CA ASN A 123 20.97 -23.10 20.53
C ASN A 123 20.71 -21.69 20.00
N VAL A 124 21.75 -21.01 19.49
CA VAL A 124 21.60 -19.67 18.89
C VAL A 124 20.72 -19.72 17.65
N HIS A 125 20.90 -20.73 16.79
CA HIS A 125 20.10 -20.90 15.59
C HIS A 125 18.62 -21.15 15.92
N SER A 126 18.34 -22.02 16.91
CA SER A 126 16.97 -22.25 17.40
C SER A 126 16.34 -20.98 17.97
N HIS A 127 17.12 -20.16 18.70
CA HIS A 127 16.61 -18.90 19.23
C HIS A 127 16.31 -17.87 18.13
N LEU A 128 17.17 -17.80 17.11
CA LEU A 128 16.94 -16.95 15.94
C LEU A 128 15.67 -17.37 15.19
N GLN A 129 15.48 -18.66 14.94
CA GLN A 129 14.25 -19.17 14.30
C GLN A 129 13.01 -18.79 15.10
N ALA A 130 13.02 -18.99 16.43
CA ALA A 130 11.88 -18.63 17.27
C ALA A 130 11.59 -17.11 17.29
N MET A 131 12.62 -16.26 17.14
CA MET A 131 12.44 -14.80 17.02
C MET A 131 11.90 -14.42 15.65
N ASP A 132 12.39 -15.06 14.58
CA ASP A 132 11.96 -14.80 13.21
C ASP A 132 10.48 -15.20 13.00
N GLU A 133 10.07 -16.35 13.55
CA GLU A 133 8.66 -16.78 13.56
C GLU A 133 7.75 -15.76 14.28
N LYS A 134 8.19 -15.27 15.45
CA LYS A 134 7.45 -14.24 16.19
C LYS A 134 7.36 -12.92 15.43
N LEU A 135 8.46 -12.49 14.81
CA LEU A 135 8.49 -11.29 13.98
C LEU A 135 7.56 -11.44 12.78
N SER A 136 7.61 -12.56 12.08
CA SER A 136 6.73 -12.87 10.94
C SER A 136 5.25 -12.79 11.35
N HIS A 137 4.89 -13.44 12.45
CA HIS A 137 3.53 -13.43 12.98
C HIS A 137 3.05 -12.02 13.39
N LEU A 138 3.88 -11.27 14.11
CA LEU A 138 3.55 -9.89 14.48
C LEU A 138 3.45 -8.98 13.25
N THR A 139 4.31 -9.19 12.25
CA THR A 139 4.25 -8.46 10.98
C THR A 139 2.95 -8.74 10.23
N SER A 140 2.49 -9.99 10.17
CA SER A 140 1.23 -10.33 9.53
C SER A 140 0.02 -9.72 10.25
N LEU A 141 0.02 -9.75 11.60
CA LEU A 141 -1.05 -9.12 12.39
C LEU A 141 -1.08 -7.61 12.19
N TYR A 142 0.10 -6.98 12.17
CA TYR A 142 0.22 -5.54 11.92
C TYR A 142 -0.31 -5.16 10.54
N GLN A 143 0.06 -5.91 9.49
CA GLN A 143 -0.44 -5.68 8.14
C GLN A 143 -1.96 -5.87 8.03
N ALA A 144 -2.51 -6.89 8.68
CA ALA A 144 -3.95 -7.12 8.73
C ALA A 144 -4.70 -5.96 9.40
N ALA A 145 -4.22 -5.52 10.58
CA ALA A 145 -4.79 -4.39 11.30
C ALA A 145 -4.67 -3.07 10.51
N LEU A 146 -3.56 -2.86 9.80
CA LEU A 146 -3.37 -1.70 8.94
C LEU A 146 -4.34 -1.71 7.74
N ALA A 147 -4.56 -2.88 7.12
CA ALA A 147 -5.51 -3.04 6.04
C ALA A 147 -6.95 -2.76 6.50
N GLU A 148 -7.34 -3.25 7.68
CA GLU A 148 -8.66 -2.98 8.27
C GLU A 148 -8.84 -1.50 8.61
N LYS A 149 -7.85 -0.87 9.23
CA LYS A 149 -7.84 0.57 9.48
C LYS A 149 -8.02 1.37 8.20
N ASN A 150 -7.28 1.04 7.14
CA ASN A 150 -7.37 1.76 5.87
C ASN A 150 -8.74 1.57 5.19
N LYS A 151 -9.32 0.37 5.27
CA LYS A 151 -10.69 0.13 4.80
C LYS A 151 -11.71 0.98 5.55
N ALA A 152 -11.65 0.98 6.87
CA ALA A 152 -12.54 1.80 7.71
C ALA A 152 -12.39 3.30 7.39
N GLN A 153 -11.15 3.77 7.21
CA GLN A 153 -10.89 5.17 6.84
C GLN A 153 -11.45 5.52 5.46
N GLY A 154 -11.38 4.60 4.50
CA GLY A 154 -12.01 4.76 3.18
C GLY A 154 -13.51 4.99 3.29
N VAL A 155 -14.22 4.12 4.03
CA VAL A 155 -15.66 4.25 4.25
C VAL A 155 -16.02 5.58 4.94
N VAL A 156 -15.23 6.02 5.92
CA VAL A 156 -15.44 7.31 6.59
C VAL A 156 -15.27 8.49 5.62
N ASN A 157 -14.27 8.43 4.75
CA ASN A 157 -14.03 9.50 3.78
C ASN A 157 -15.14 9.55 2.72
N ASP A 158 -15.58 8.39 2.21
CA ASP A 158 -16.65 8.30 1.22
C ASP A 158 -17.98 8.79 1.79
N THR A 159 -18.34 8.35 3.00
CA THR A 159 -19.56 8.80 3.68
C THR A 159 -19.53 10.30 3.99
N ARG A 160 -18.36 10.84 4.39
CA ARG A 160 -18.19 12.28 4.59
C ARG A 160 -18.41 13.07 3.30
N SER A 161 -17.84 12.60 2.18
CA SER A 161 -18.05 13.22 0.88
C SER A 161 -19.53 13.21 0.47
N GLN A 162 -20.23 12.09 0.68
CA GLN A 162 -21.67 11.99 0.43
C GLN A 162 -22.48 12.94 1.30
N ILE A 163 -22.13 13.08 2.59
CA ILE A 163 -22.79 14.04 3.49
C ILE A 163 -22.59 15.48 3.02
N ASP A 164 -21.38 15.84 2.58
CA ASP A 164 -21.09 17.20 2.10
C ASP A 164 -21.89 17.53 0.83
N VAL A 165 -22.07 16.56 -0.08
CA VAL A 165 -22.94 16.71 -1.25
C VAL A 165 -24.40 16.86 -0.83
N ALA A 166 -24.88 16.01 0.08
CA ALA A 166 -26.26 16.06 0.57
C ALA A 166 -26.58 17.40 1.25
N LYS A 167 -25.65 17.95 2.04
CA LYS A 167 -25.79 19.28 2.67
C LYS A 167 -25.93 20.38 1.64
N LYS A 168 -25.03 20.43 0.65
CA LYS A 168 -25.12 21.41 -0.45
C LYS A 168 -26.44 21.31 -1.19
N MET A 169 -26.92 20.09 -1.43
CA MET A 169 -28.21 19.87 -2.09
C MET A 169 -29.37 20.37 -1.23
N MET A 170 -29.31 20.15 0.09
CA MET A 170 -30.30 20.65 1.03
C MET A 170 -30.33 22.19 1.08
N ASP A 171 -29.15 22.83 1.04
CA ASP A 171 -29.04 24.30 0.98
C ASP A 171 -29.62 24.86 -0.32
N ILE A 172 -29.39 24.20 -1.47
CA ILE A 172 -30.00 24.61 -2.74
C ILE A 172 -31.51 24.42 -2.69
N LEU A 173 -31.98 23.28 -2.17
CA LEU A 173 -33.41 22.97 -2.08
C LEU A 173 -34.14 23.92 -1.13
N SER A 174 -33.53 24.36 -0.03
CA SER A 174 -34.16 25.31 0.89
C SER A 174 -34.40 26.66 0.21
N VAL A 175 -33.39 27.18 -0.49
CA VAL A 175 -33.52 28.42 -1.28
C VAL A 175 -34.58 28.29 -2.38
N GLN A 176 -34.63 27.14 -3.08
CA GLN A 176 -35.66 26.91 -4.09
C GLN A 176 -37.06 26.79 -3.48
N SER A 177 -37.19 26.13 -2.32
CA SER A 177 -38.45 26.02 -1.59
C SER A 177 -38.99 27.39 -1.20
N ASP A 178 -38.13 28.28 -0.70
CA ASP A 178 -38.51 29.66 -0.38
C ASP A 178 -38.98 30.40 -1.63
N ARG A 179 -38.23 30.29 -2.74
CA ARG A 179 -38.59 30.91 -4.02
C ARG A 179 -39.94 30.41 -4.55
N TRP A 180 -40.17 29.09 -4.52
CA TRP A 180 -41.44 28.51 -4.95
C TRP A 180 -42.59 28.95 -4.05
N THR A 181 -42.37 29.02 -2.73
CA THR A 181 -43.36 29.52 -1.78
C THR A 181 -43.71 30.98 -2.07
N MET A 182 -42.72 31.83 -2.36
CA MET A 182 -42.96 33.22 -2.78
C MET A 182 -43.73 33.29 -4.10
N ASN A 183 -43.38 32.45 -5.07
CA ASN A 183 -44.08 32.40 -6.36
C ASN A 183 -45.54 31.96 -6.21
N ILE A 184 -45.81 30.96 -5.36
CA ILE A 184 -47.19 30.52 -5.06
C ILE A 184 -47.98 31.68 -4.47
N LYS A 185 -47.45 32.37 -3.45
CA LYS A 185 -48.12 33.55 -2.86
C LYS A 185 -48.37 34.66 -3.87
N ARG A 186 -47.44 34.88 -4.81
CA ARG A 186 -47.62 35.84 -5.90
C ARG A 186 -48.75 35.42 -6.84
N ILE A 187 -48.77 34.16 -7.27
CA ILE A 187 -49.83 33.63 -8.13
C ILE A 187 -51.19 33.72 -7.42
N GLU A 188 -51.26 33.37 -6.14
CA GLU A 188 -52.47 33.52 -5.33
C GLU A 188 -52.93 34.98 -5.23
N SER A 189 -51.99 35.94 -5.13
CA SER A 189 -52.34 37.37 -5.15
C SER A 189 -52.77 37.86 -6.53
N ASP A 190 -52.24 37.25 -7.60
CA ASP A 190 -52.53 37.61 -8.98
C ASP A 190 -53.87 36.99 -9.47
N ASP A 191 -54.31 35.89 -8.86
CA ASP A 191 -55.53 35.14 -9.22
C ASP A 191 -56.78 36.03 -9.26
N GLN A 192 -56.90 36.95 -8.30
CA GLN A 192 -58.03 37.88 -8.24
C GLN A 192 -58.11 38.85 -9.44
N PHE A 193 -56.99 39.11 -10.13
CA PHE A 193 -56.93 40.06 -11.25
C PHE A 193 -57.08 39.39 -12.62
N ILE A 194 -57.03 38.05 -12.69
CA ILE A 194 -57.02 37.29 -13.95
C ILE A 194 -58.21 37.67 -14.84
N PHE A 195 -59.41 37.77 -14.27
CA PHE A 195 -60.62 38.08 -15.04
C PHE A 195 -60.57 39.47 -15.67
N GLY A 196 -60.22 40.50 -14.89
CA GLY A 196 -60.14 41.88 -15.38
C GLY A 196 -59.02 42.06 -16.41
N ASP A 197 -57.85 41.50 -16.13
CA ASP A 197 -56.69 41.59 -17.02
C ASP A 197 -56.93 40.84 -18.34
N THR A 198 -57.52 39.64 -18.29
CA THR A 198 -57.87 38.87 -19.49
C THR A 198 -58.90 39.60 -20.34
N LEU A 199 -59.90 40.22 -19.71
CA LEU A 199 -60.92 40.98 -20.42
C LEU A 199 -60.31 42.20 -21.14
N LEU A 200 -59.39 42.92 -20.49
CA LEU A 200 -58.65 44.02 -21.11
C LEU A 200 -57.76 43.55 -22.26
N CYS A 201 -57.09 42.40 -22.11
CA CYS A 201 -56.30 41.81 -23.18
C CYS A 201 -57.17 41.42 -24.38
N ALA A 202 -58.31 40.77 -24.14
CA ALA A 202 -59.23 40.36 -25.19
C ALA A 202 -59.87 41.56 -25.91
N SER A 203 -60.28 42.59 -25.18
CA SER A 203 -60.80 43.82 -25.77
C SER A 203 -59.72 44.57 -26.56
N TYR A 204 -58.48 44.58 -26.06
CA TYR A 204 -57.36 45.17 -26.77
C TYR A 204 -57.10 44.45 -28.10
N LEU A 205 -57.00 43.13 -28.10
CA LEU A 205 -56.81 42.32 -29.31
C LEU A 205 -57.93 42.51 -30.32
N SER A 206 -59.17 42.69 -29.86
CA SER A 206 -60.35 42.80 -30.73
C SER A 206 -60.53 44.18 -31.36
N PHE A 207 -60.19 45.26 -30.65
CA PHE A 207 -60.59 46.61 -31.06
C PHE A 207 -59.44 47.60 -31.28
N MET A 208 -58.25 47.36 -30.72
CA MET A 208 -57.19 48.39 -30.66
C MET A 208 -56.28 48.44 -31.88
N GLY A 209 -56.45 47.50 -32.84
CA GLY A 209 -55.63 47.45 -34.05
C GLY A 209 -55.67 48.73 -34.89
N VAL A 210 -56.83 49.39 -34.96
CA VAL A 210 -57.02 50.62 -35.76
C VAL A 210 -56.73 51.92 -35.01
N CYS A 211 -56.56 51.86 -33.68
CA CYS A 211 -56.39 53.04 -32.84
C CYS A 211 -54.93 53.49 -32.79
N ASN A 212 -54.71 54.81 -32.73
CA ASN A 212 -53.38 55.38 -32.52
C ASN A 212 -52.96 55.30 -31.03
N ARG A 213 -51.68 55.62 -30.75
CA ARG A 213 -51.11 55.52 -29.38
C ARG A 213 -51.87 56.31 -28.32
N VAL A 214 -52.37 57.49 -28.66
CA VAL A 214 -53.08 58.37 -27.71
C VAL A 214 -54.46 57.80 -27.41
N GLN A 215 -55.21 57.44 -28.46
CA GLN A 215 -56.52 56.80 -28.35
C GLN A 215 -56.44 55.50 -27.56
N ARG A 216 -55.42 54.67 -27.79
CA ARG A 216 -55.22 53.43 -27.05
C ARG A 216 -55.09 53.67 -25.54
N LYS A 217 -54.35 54.70 -25.14
CA LYS A 217 -54.20 55.05 -23.71
C LYS A 217 -55.51 55.56 -23.11
N GLU A 218 -56.21 56.44 -23.82
CA GLU A 218 -57.50 57.01 -23.38
C GLU A 218 -58.55 55.90 -23.20
N ILE A 219 -58.73 55.06 -24.22
CA ILE A 219 -59.69 53.94 -24.20
C ILE A 219 -59.34 52.95 -23.10
N LEU A 220 -58.05 52.56 -22.98
CA LEU A 220 -57.62 51.63 -21.93
C LEU A 220 -57.85 52.20 -20.53
N SER A 221 -57.64 53.52 -20.34
CA SER A 221 -57.93 54.17 -19.05
C SER A 221 -59.42 54.20 -18.74
N SER A 222 -60.27 54.43 -19.75
CA SER A 222 -61.73 54.38 -19.61
C SER A 222 -62.23 52.98 -19.29
N TRP A 223 -61.70 51.95 -19.94
CA TRP A 223 -62.05 50.56 -19.64
C TRP A 223 -61.62 50.13 -18.25
N LYS A 224 -60.41 50.54 -17.81
CA LYS A 224 -59.99 50.29 -16.43
C LYS A 224 -60.95 50.91 -15.42
N LEU A 225 -61.44 52.12 -15.68
CA LEU A 225 -62.42 52.79 -14.82
C LEU A 225 -63.77 52.03 -14.80
N ASP A 226 -64.32 51.67 -15.96
CA ASP A 226 -65.58 50.91 -16.05
C ASP A 226 -65.49 49.55 -15.35
N LEU A 227 -64.35 48.85 -15.47
CA LEU A 227 -64.14 47.58 -14.75
C LEU A 227 -64.11 47.79 -13.23
N THR A 228 -63.45 48.85 -12.75
CA THR A 228 -63.45 49.17 -11.32
C THR A 228 -64.82 49.57 -10.78
N GLU A 229 -65.65 50.27 -11.57
CA GLU A 229 -67.02 50.62 -11.19
C GLU A 229 -67.94 49.38 -11.11
N ARG A 230 -67.58 48.29 -11.80
CA ARG A 230 -68.31 47.01 -11.82
C ARG A 230 -67.77 45.98 -10.83
N ASP A 231 -66.91 46.40 -9.89
CA ASP A 231 -66.25 45.53 -8.92
C ASP A 231 -65.40 44.41 -9.56
N ILE A 232 -64.86 44.63 -10.77
CA ILE A 232 -63.93 43.71 -11.41
C ILE A 232 -62.50 44.18 -11.13
N ALA A 233 -61.73 43.37 -10.42
CA ALA A 233 -60.37 43.70 -10.05
C ALA A 233 -59.44 43.65 -11.28
N VAL A 234 -58.61 44.68 -11.42
CA VAL A 234 -57.59 44.83 -12.49
C VAL A 234 -56.24 45.13 -11.84
N SER A 235 -55.17 44.57 -12.40
CA SER A 235 -53.81 44.81 -11.92
C SER A 235 -53.46 46.31 -11.95
N LYS A 236 -52.92 46.82 -10.82
CA LYS A 236 -52.52 48.24 -10.68
C LYS A 236 -51.50 48.67 -11.74
N GLU A 237 -50.55 47.79 -12.05
CA GLU A 237 -49.51 48.01 -13.06
C GLU A 237 -49.80 47.23 -14.37
N PHE A 238 -51.06 47.17 -14.78
CA PHE A 238 -51.45 46.48 -16.03
C PHE A 238 -50.73 47.05 -17.25
N SER A 239 -50.05 46.17 -17.99
CA SER A 239 -49.35 46.44 -19.25
C SER A 239 -49.74 45.41 -20.30
N ILE A 240 -50.17 45.88 -21.47
CA ILE A 240 -50.57 45.03 -22.60
C ILE A 240 -49.43 44.13 -23.04
N THR A 241 -48.23 44.69 -23.18
CA THR A 241 -47.06 43.93 -23.62
C THR A 241 -46.72 42.79 -22.67
N ARG A 242 -46.77 43.02 -21.34
CA ARG A 242 -46.42 42.00 -20.35
C ARG A 242 -47.49 40.92 -20.19
N ASN A 243 -48.75 41.26 -20.44
CA ASN A 243 -49.87 40.34 -20.28
C ASN A 243 -50.17 39.52 -21.55
N LEU A 244 -49.78 40.02 -22.73
CA LEU A 244 -49.93 39.30 -23.99
C LEU A 244 -48.66 38.60 -24.47
N LEU A 245 -47.47 39.11 -24.12
CA LEU A 245 -46.19 38.53 -24.54
C LEU A 245 -45.37 38.09 -23.32
N SER A 246 -44.90 36.85 -23.34
CA SER A 246 -43.89 36.35 -22.41
C SER A 246 -42.53 37.02 -22.66
N GLU A 247 -41.66 37.04 -21.65
CA GLU A 247 -40.29 37.56 -21.80
C GLU A 247 -39.53 36.86 -22.93
N VAL A 248 -39.76 35.57 -23.12
CA VAL A 248 -39.16 34.77 -24.21
C VAL A 248 -39.67 35.22 -25.58
N GLU A 249 -40.96 35.55 -25.72
CA GLU A 249 -41.51 36.07 -26.98
C GLU A 249 -40.99 37.46 -27.30
N ILE A 250 -40.84 38.33 -26.29
CA ILE A 250 -40.23 39.64 -26.44
C ILE A 250 -38.78 39.51 -26.92
N ASP A 251 -38.00 38.63 -26.28
CA ASP A 251 -36.61 38.37 -26.67
C ASP A 251 -36.51 37.82 -28.11
N ARG A 252 -37.42 36.92 -28.49
CA ARG A 252 -37.51 36.41 -29.88
C ARG A 252 -37.85 37.52 -30.86
N CYS A 253 -38.77 38.43 -30.51
CA CYS A 253 -39.07 39.59 -31.34
C CYS A 253 -37.82 40.45 -31.59
N HIS A 254 -37.02 40.69 -30.56
CA HIS A 254 -35.76 41.43 -30.69
C HIS A 254 -34.71 40.67 -31.49
N LEU A 255 -34.61 39.35 -31.31
CA LEU A 255 -33.74 38.49 -32.11
C LEU A 255 -34.07 38.61 -33.61
N TRP A 256 -35.35 38.72 -33.95
CA TRP A 256 -35.82 38.91 -35.32
C TRP A 256 -35.83 40.38 -35.78
N LYS A 257 -35.08 41.24 -35.09
CA LYS A 257 -34.83 42.65 -35.44
C LYS A 257 -36.04 43.57 -35.26
N LEU A 258 -37.00 43.20 -34.41
CA LEU A 258 -38.07 44.13 -34.02
C LEU A 258 -37.53 45.18 -33.02
N PRO A 259 -37.76 46.49 -33.25
CA PRO A 259 -37.39 47.56 -32.32
C PRO A 259 -37.97 47.38 -30.91
N GLN A 260 -37.27 47.91 -29.90
CA GLN A 260 -37.69 47.88 -28.48
C GLN A 260 -38.76 48.91 -28.11
N ASP A 261 -39.41 49.55 -29.09
CA ASP A 261 -40.46 50.52 -28.80
C ASP A 261 -41.73 49.82 -28.29
N SER A 262 -42.33 50.37 -27.23
CA SER A 262 -43.56 49.86 -26.61
C SER A 262 -44.72 49.74 -27.62
N LEU A 263 -44.85 50.71 -28.53
CA LEU A 263 -45.93 50.68 -29.53
C LEU A 263 -45.70 49.56 -30.56
N VAL A 264 -44.44 49.34 -30.94
CA VAL A 264 -44.05 48.28 -31.88
C VAL A 264 -44.28 46.91 -31.25
N LEU A 265 -43.95 46.74 -29.97
CA LEU A 265 -44.23 45.52 -29.22
C LEU A 265 -45.73 45.28 -29.02
N GLU A 266 -46.52 46.31 -28.74
CA GLU A 266 -47.99 46.23 -28.72
C GLU A 266 -48.56 45.78 -30.07
N ASN A 267 -48.04 46.31 -31.17
CA ASN A 267 -48.45 45.89 -32.51
C ASN A 267 -47.99 44.46 -32.84
N ALA A 268 -46.82 44.04 -32.39
CA ALA A 268 -46.39 42.64 -32.52
C ALA A 268 -47.30 41.69 -31.73
N ALA A 269 -47.75 42.08 -30.54
CA ALA A 269 -48.73 41.30 -29.77
C ALA A 269 -50.05 41.14 -30.55
N LEU A 270 -50.53 42.20 -31.20
CA LEU A 270 -51.70 42.12 -32.09
C LEU A 270 -51.45 41.16 -33.27
N VAL A 271 -50.26 41.20 -33.88
CA VAL A 271 -49.93 40.32 -35.01
C VAL A 271 -49.87 38.85 -34.61
N LEU A 272 -49.32 38.54 -33.43
CA LEU A 272 -49.13 37.17 -32.96
C LEU A 272 -50.40 36.55 -32.36
N HIS A 273 -51.23 37.34 -31.68
CA HIS A 273 -52.34 36.80 -30.86
C HIS A 273 -53.73 37.24 -31.32
N SER A 274 -53.86 38.05 -32.37
CA SER A 274 -55.17 38.37 -32.96
C SER A 274 -55.81 37.12 -33.56
N LEU A 275 -57.12 36.96 -33.34
CA LEU A 275 -57.94 35.88 -33.92
C LEU A 275 -58.17 36.06 -35.43
N GLN A 276 -58.11 37.30 -35.90
CA GLN A 276 -58.27 37.64 -37.31
C GLN A 276 -56.91 37.97 -37.92
N THR A 277 -56.71 37.58 -39.17
CA THR A 277 -55.50 37.93 -39.94
C THR A 277 -55.37 39.45 -40.02
N PRO A 278 -54.35 40.04 -39.38
CA PRO A 278 -54.22 41.48 -39.30
C PRO A 278 -53.67 42.02 -40.62
N VAL A 279 -54.23 43.14 -41.08
CA VAL A 279 -53.66 43.92 -42.18
C VAL A 279 -52.64 44.88 -41.60
N ILE A 280 -51.38 44.74 -42.03
CA ILE A 280 -50.27 45.52 -41.49
C ILE A 280 -50.02 46.73 -42.41
N LEU A 281 -50.12 47.93 -41.84
CA LEU A 281 -49.74 49.19 -42.49
C LEU A 281 -48.33 49.57 -42.02
N ASP A 282 -47.32 49.22 -42.82
CA ASP A 282 -45.90 49.32 -42.46
C ASP A 282 -45.11 50.09 -43.51
N PRO A 283 -45.07 51.44 -43.44
CA PRO A 283 -44.37 52.26 -44.43
C PRO A 283 -42.85 52.10 -44.40
N ASP A 284 -42.29 51.62 -43.28
CA ASP A 284 -40.84 51.49 -43.03
C ASP A 284 -40.33 50.04 -43.14
N ASP A 285 -41.18 49.11 -43.60
CA ASP A 285 -40.89 47.68 -43.74
C ASP A 285 -40.30 47.02 -42.48
N VAL A 286 -40.65 47.51 -41.29
CA VAL A 286 -40.16 46.98 -40.00
C VAL A 286 -40.79 45.61 -39.72
N PHE A 287 -42.11 45.52 -39.78
CA PHE A 287 -42.86 44.28 -39.56
C PHE A 287 -42.66 43.29 -40.71
N LEU A 288 -42.52 43.76 -41.94
CA LEU A 288 -42.22 42.89 -43.07
C LEU A 288 -40.87 42.18 -42.92
N ARG A 289 -39.82 42.90 -42.48
CA ARG A 289 -38.51 42.28 -42.16
C ARG A 289 -38.60 41.33 -40.97
N TRP A 290 -39.33 41.73 -39.92
CA TRP A 290 -39.52 40.89 -38.73
C TRP A 290 -40.26 39.58 -39.06
N LEU A 291 -41.37 39.63 -39.81
CA LEU A 291 -42.15 38.47 -40.22
C LEU A 291 -41.35 37.53 -41.13
N ARG A 292 -40.54 38.07 -42.05
CA ARG A 292 -39.63 37.23 -42.87
C ARG A 292 -38.65 36.44 -42.02
N ASN A 293 -38.04 37.10 -41.03
CA ASN A 293 -37.11 36.45 -40.10
C ASN A 293 -37.83 35.44 -39.19
N HIS A 294 -39.05 35.75 -38.76
CA HIS A 294 -39.89 34.88 -37.93
C HIS A 294 -40.32 33.60 -38.67
N LEU A 295 -40.82 33.75 -39.90
CA LEU A 295 -41.40 32.66 -40.70
C LEU A 295 -40.37 31.93 -41.58
N GLY A 296 -39.12 32.41 -41.64
CA GLY A 296 -38.06 31.80 -42.45
C GLY A 296 -38.30 31.87 -43.96
N LEU A 297 -39.08 32.85 -44.43
CA LEU A 297 -39.48 32.97 -45.83
C LEU A 297 -38.34 33.51 -46.70
N GLN A 298 -38.04 32.83 -47.81
CA GLN A 298 -37.23 33.38 -48.90
C GLN A 298 -38.07 34.32 -49.78
N GLU A 299 -37.41 35.27 -50.48
CA GLU A 299 -38.03 36.45 -51.14
C GLU A 299 -39.22 36.18 -52.08
N GLN A 300 -39.44 34.94 -52.52
CA GLN A 300 -40.42 34.59 -53.56
C GLN A 300 -41.89 34.54 -53.11
N GLY A 301 -42.19 34.70 -51.82
CA GLY A 301 -43.57 34.61 -51.26
C GLY A 301 -44.26 35.93 -50.93
N VAL A 302 -43.67 37.11 -51.23
CA VAL A 302 -44.20 38.41 -50.79
C VAL A 302 -44.68 39.25 -51.98
N ALA A 303 -45.96 39.15 -52.31
CA ALA A 303 -46.60 40.03 -53.30
C ALA A 303 -46.83 41.43 -52.71
N HIS A 304 -46.22 42.46 -53.30
CA HIS A 304 -46.47 43.85 -52.94
C HIS A 304 -47.76 44.32 -53.62
N GLY A 305 -48.89 44.22 -52.91
CA GLY A 305 -50.14 44.82 -53.35
C GLY A 305 -50.11 46.34 -53.16
N GLN A 306 -49.65 47.10 -54.15
CA GLN A 306 -50.01 48.51 -54.24
C GLN A 306 -51.52 48.57 -54.50
N THR A 307 -52.25 49.25 -53.62
CA THR A 307 -53.70 49.53 -53.68
C THR A 307 -54.36 49.28 -55.04
N SER A 308 -54.84 48.05 -55.29
CA SER A 308 -56.01 47.69 -56.12
C SER A 308 -56.21 46.18 -56.32
N GLU A 309 -55.29 45.29 -55.93
CA GLU A 309 -55.56 43.84 -55.95
C GLU A 309 -55.04 43.15 -54.69
N VAL A 310 -55.98 42.59 -53.92
CA VAL A 310 -55.72 41.73 -52.76
C VAL A 310 -55.24 40.38 -53.28
N VAL A 311 -53.95 40.10 -53.13
CA VAL A 311 -53.39 38.76 -53.39
C VAL A 311 -53.27 38.01 -52.08
N TRP A 312 -54.00 36.91 -52.00
CA TRP A 312 -54.02 35.97 -50.88
C TRP A 312 -52.73 35.16 -50.85
N CYS A 313 -52.06 35.10 -49.70
CA CYS A 313 -51.21 33.94 -49.38
C CYS A 313 -52.10 32.89 -48.72
N SER A 314 -52.56 31.90 -49.49
CA SER A 314 -53.09 30.67 -48.89
C SER A 314 -51.92 29.87 -48.32
N CYS A 315 -51.82 29.77 -47.00
CA CYS A 315 -51.07 28.67 -46.40
C CYS A 315 -51.97 27.44 -46.40
N HIS A 316 -51.85 26.62 -47.44
CA HIS A 316 -52.11 25.18 -47.33
C HIS A 316 -50.76 24.49 -47.26
N ASP A 317 -50.36 24.13 -46.04
CA ASP A 317 -49.87 22.80 -45.62
C ASP A 317 -49.36 22.86 -44.17
#